data_AF-A0A0H5QPZ1-F1
#
_entry.id   AF-A0A0H5QPZ1-F1
#
_cell.length_a   1.000
_cell.length_b   1.000
_cell.length_c   1.000
_cell.angle_alpha   90.00
_cell.angle_beta   90.00
_cell.angle_gamma   90.00
#
_symmetry.space_group_name_H-M   'P 1'
#
loop_
_entity.id
_entity.type
_entity.pdbx_description
1 polymer ?
#
loop_
_entity_poly.entity_id
_entity_poly.type
_entity_poly.pdbx_seq_one_letter_code
_entity_poly.pdbx_strand_id
1 'polypeptide(L)'
;MPSSDTFSSVSPSSISQVMGPGAIRAYTGEKLNGTNWSSFEFGFTAYLIDYDLIDALNRDLEDQAMQNNVFSVLIAAIESSQFVLVKKTRTPKQAWTALKSL
;
A
#
# COMPACT_ATOMS: atom_id res chain seq x y z
N MET A 1 11.64 -28.62 -43.50
CA MET A 1 10.76 -27.59 -42.90
C MET A 1 9.65 -28.28 -42.14
N PRO A 2 9.55 -28.02 -40.83
CA PRO A 2 8.25 -27.73 -40.23
C PRO A 2 8.31 -26.46 -39.36
N SER A 3 7.27 -25.64 -39.50
CA SER A 3 6.98 -24.49 -38.64
C SER A 3 6.32 -24.96 -37.34
N SER A 4 6.66 -24.33 -36.22
CA SER A 4 5.82 -24.31 -35.03
C SER A 4 6.16 -23.06 -34.23
N ASP A 5 5.33 -22.04 -34.40
CA ASP A 5 5.20 -20.91 -33.48
C ASP A 5 4.82 -21.45 -32.10
N THR A 6 5.61 -21.12 -31.08
CA THR A 6 5.18 -21.26 -29.68
C THR A 6 5.43 -19.93 -29.00
N PHE A 7 4.37 -19.13 -28.98
CA PHE A 7 4.23 -17.96 -28.13
C PHE A 7 4.21 -18.43 -26.67
N SER A 8 5.37 -18.39 -26.00
CA SER A 8 5.44 -18.61 -24.56
C SER A 8 5.04 -17.32 -23.85
N SER A 9 3.76 -17.24 -23.51
CA SER A 9 3.19 -16.27 -22.57
C SER A 9 3.96 -16.34 -21.25
N VAL A 10 4.86 -15.38 -21.04
CA VAL A 10 5.49 -15.14 -19.73
C VAL A 10 4.40 -14.57 -18.82
N SER A 11 3.79 -15.45 -18.03
CA SER A 11 2.88 -15.06 -16.97
C SER A 11 3.67 -14.27 -15.91
N PRO A 12 3.22 -13.08 -15.49
CA PRO A 12 3.94 -12.30 -14.50
C PRO A 12 3.83 -12.96 -13.12
N SER A 13 5.01 -13.35 -12.62
CA SER A 13 5.45 -13.26 -11.23
C SER A 13 4.44 -13.66 -10.14
N SER A 14 4.48 -14.94 -9.76
CA SER A 14 4.03 -15.38 -8.43
C SER A 14 4.90 -14.73 -7.36
N ILE A 15 4.51 -13.55 -6.87
CA ILE A 15 5.02 -13.02 -5.61
C ILE A 15 4.34 -13.84 -4.51
N SER A 16 4.92 -14.99 -4.16
CA SER A 16 4.58 -15.67 -2.91
C SER A 16 5.10 -14.84 -1.75
N GLN A 17 4.27 -13.95 -1.21
CA GLN A 17 4.50 -13.39 0.11
C GLN A 17 4.15 -14.46 1.15
N VAL A 18 5.18 -15.10 1.69
CA VAL A 18 5.12 -15.88 2.93
C VAL A 18 4.76 -14.92 4.07
N MET A 19 3.48 -14.88 4.44
CA MET A 19 3.04 -14.21 5.67
C MET A 19 3.19 -15.18 6.84
N GLY A 20 4.22 -14.96 7.67
CA GLY A 20 4.29 -15.57 8.99
C GLY A 20 3.18 -15.04 9.92
N PRO A 21 2.96 -15.67 11.09
CA PRO A 21 1.81 -15.39 11.98
C PRO A 21 1.82 -14.01 12.69
N GLY A 22 2.63 -13.06 12.22
CA GLY A 22 2.64 -11.65 12.63
C GLY A 22 2.62 -10.65 11.47
N ALA A 23 2.30 -11.10 10.26
CA ALA A 23 2.25 -10.21 9.10
C ALA A 23 0.99 -9.34 9.15
N ILE A 24 1.19 -8.02 9.07
CA ILE A 24 0.09 -7.07 8.90
C ILE A 24 -0.64 -7.40 7.60
N ARG A 25 -1.96 -7.54 7.71
CA ARG A 25 -2.79 -7.89 6.57
C ARG A 25 -2.93 -6.68 5.64
N ALA A 26 -3.26 -6.95 4.39
CA ALA A 26 -3.64 -5.88 3.47
C ALA A 26 -4.91 -5.17 3.98
N TYR A 27 -4.98 -3.86 3.77
CA TYR A 27 -6.21 -3.11 4.03
C TYR A 27 -7.35 -3.61 3.14
N THR A 28 -8.48 -3.97 3.75
CA THR A 28 -9.64 -4.54 3.05
C THR A 28 -10.80 -3.55 2.88
N GLY A 29 -10.62 -2.28 3.26
CA GLY A 29 -11.64 -1.25 3.07
C GLY A 29 -11.70 -0.73 1.63
N GLU A 30 -12.50 0.31 1.40
CA GLU A 30 -12.60 0.91 0.07
C GLU A 30 -11.25 1.45 -0.39
N LYS A 31 -10.89 1.14 -1.64
CA LYS A 31 -9.71 1.74 -2.26
C LYS A 31 -9.95 3.21 -2.54
N LEU A 32 -8.90 4.02 -2.38
CA LEU A 32 -8.99 5.43 -2.63
C LEU A 32 -9.21 5.73 -4.12
N ASN A 33 -10.29 6.45 -4.42
CA ASN A 33 -10.59 7.06 -5.70
C ASN A 33 -10.86 8.57 -5.51
N GLY A 34 -11.00 9.32 -6.61
CA GLY A 34 -11.16 10.78 -6.57
C GLY A 34 -12.44 11.30 -5.87
N THR A 35 -13.29 10.42 -5.34
CA THR A 35 -14.59 10.80 -4.74
C THR A 35 -14.81 10.25 -3.34
N ASN A 36 -14.05 9.27 -2.87
CA ASN A 36 -14.31 8.56 -1.61
C ASN A 36 -13.25 8.81 -0.52
N TRP A 37 -12.50 9.92 -0.61
CA TRP A 37 -11.41 10.24 0.32
C TRP A 37 -11.84 10.16 1.79
N SER A 38 -12.95 10.81 2.15
CA SER A 38 -13.40 10.87 3.55
C SER A 38 -13.76 9.49 4.12
N SER A 39 -14.43 8.64 3.34
CA SER A 39 -14.76 7.27 3.76
C SER A 39 -13.50 6.41 3.90
N PHE A 40 -12.58 6.54 2.94
CA PHE A 40 -11.29 5.86 2.99
C PHE A 40 -10.48 6.27 4.22
N GLU A 41 -10.35 7.58 4.48
CA GLU A 41 -9.58 8.12 5.61
C GLU A 41 -10.07 7.58 6.95
N PHE A 42 -11.39 7.52 7.14
CA PHE A 42 -11.97 6.96 8.36
C PHE A 42 -11.63 5.47 8.53
N GLY A 43 -11.89 4.65 7.50
CA GLY A 43 -11.63 3.21 7.56
C GLY A 43 -10.15 2.87 7.70
N PHE A 44 -9.28 3.58 6.98
CA PHE A 44 -7.84 3.39 7.02
C PHE A 44 -7.26 3.78 8.38
N THR A 45 -7.71 4.90 8.94
CA THR A 45 -7.26 5.34 10.28
C THR A 45 -7.69 4.33 11.35
N ALA A 46 -8.92 3.83 11.31
CA ALA A 46 -9.39 2.79 12.23
C ALA A 46 -8.56 1.50 12.10
N TYR A 47 -8.21 1.12 10.86
CA TYR A 47 -7.36 -0.04 10.61
C TYR A 47 -5.95 0.15 11.19
N LEU A 48 -5.33 1.31 11.03
CA LEU A 48 -4.01 1.56 11.61
C LEU A 48 -4.03 1.55 13.15
N ILE A 49 -5.13 1.99 13.77
CA ILE A 49 -5.28 1.91 15.23
C ILE A 49 -5.33 0.46 15.70
N ASP A 50 -6.03 -0.43 14.99
CA ASP A 50 -6.11 -1.86 15.32
C ASP A 50 -4.73 -2.55 15.32
N TYR A 51 -3.81 -2.07 14.48
CA TYR A 51 -2.43 -2.57 14.39
C TYR A 51 -1.41 -1.73 15.18
N ASP A 52 -1.85 -0.75 15.97
CA ASP A 52 -0.99 0.20 16.71
C ASP A 52 -0.01 0.98 15.81
N LEU A 53 -0.38 1.21 14.55
CA LEU A 53 0.47 1.86 13.53
C LEU A 53 0.22 3.36 13.37
N ILE A 54 -0.78 3.90 14.09
CA ILE A 54 -1.27 5.27 13.89
C ILE A 54 -0.20 6.34 14.14
N ASP A 55 0.75 6.07 15.05
CA ASP A 55 1.83 6.99 15.37
C ASP A 55 2.79 7.20 14.18
N ALA A 56 3.06 6.16 13.39
CA ALA A 56 3.92 6.27 12.19
C ALA A 56 3.26 7.06 11.05
N LEU A 57 1.93 7.19 11.03
CA LEU A 57 1.22 8.04 10.08
C LEU A 57 1.26 9.52 10.51
N ASN A 58 1.19 9.78 11.81
CA ASN A 58 1.05 11.14 12.36
C ASN A 58 2.40 11.79 12.71
N ARG A 59 3.42 10.99 13.01
CA ARG A 59 4.75 11.41 13.44
C ARG A 59 5.81 10.80 12.53
N ASP A 60 6.88 11.55 12.31
CA ASP A 60 8.07 11.01 11.67
C ASP A 60 8.86 10.25 12.75
N LEU A 61 8.55 8.96 12.90
CA LEU A 61 9.21 8.07 13.86
C LEU A 61 10.54 7.56 13.30
N GLU A 62 11.52 7.25 14.15
CA GLU A 62 12.76 6.59 13.72
C GLU A 62 12.59 5.08 13.48
N ASP A 63 11.47 4.49 13.93
CA ASP A 63 11.18 3.07 13.74
C ASP A 63 10.84 2.77 12.27
N GLN A 64 11.88 2.35 11.54
CA GLN A 64 11.77 1.98 10.13
C GLN A 64 10.83 0.79 9.90
N ALA A 65 10.72 -0.14 10.84
CA ALA A 65 9.84 -1.30 10.69
C ALA A 65 8.38 -0.85 10.74
N MET A 66 8.04 0.00 11.70
CA MET A 66 6.72 0.60 11.82
C MET A 66 6.36 1.46 10.60
N GLN A 67 7.31 2.24 10.08
CA GLN A 67 7.10 3.00 8.84
C GLN A 67 6.84 2.10 7.63
N ASN A 68 7.65 1.04 7.45
CA ASN A 68 7.51 0.09 6.34
C ASN A 68 6.16 -0.63 6.38
N ASN A 69 5.68 -0.92 7.59
CA ASN A 69 4.36 -1.48 7.84
C ASN A 69 3.26 -0.55 7.34
N VAL A 70 3.27 0.74 7.73
CA VAL A 70 2.29 1.71 7.22
C VAL A 70 2.39 1.86 5.70
N PHE A 71 3.58 1.96 5.13
CA PHE A 71 3.76 2.03 3.68
C PHE A 71 3.15 0.83 2.96
N SER A 72 3.31 -0.37 3.50
CA SER A 72 2.75 -1.60 2.92
C SER A 72 1.22 -1.57 2.93
N VAL A 73 0.61 -1.14 4.04
CA VAL A 73 -0.85 -1.00 4.16
C VAL A 73 -1.36 0.09 3.20
N LEU A 74 -0.65 1.21 3.10
CA LEU A 74 -1.02 2.36 2.27
C LEU A 74 -0.93 2.03 0.78
N ILE A 75 0.11 1.32 0.32
CA ILE A 75 0.23 0.82 -1.05
C ILE A 75 -0.90 -0.16 -1.39
N ALA A 76 -1.30 -1.02 -0.45
CA ALA A 76 -2.39 -1.97 -0.66
C ALA A 76 -3.76 -1.27 -0.82
N ALA A 77 -3.91 -0.06 -0.27
CA ALA A 77 -5.17 0.66 -0.18
C ALA A 77 -5.44 1.68 -1.30
N ILE A 78 -4.43 1.99 -2.11
CA ILE A 78 -4.53 3.01 -3.17
C ILE A 78 -4.53 2.39 -4.58
N GLU A 79 -4.94 3.18 -5.57
CA GLU A 79 -4.87 2.76 -6.97
C GLU A 79 -3.43 2.82 -7.52
N SER A 80 -3.15 1.98 -8.52
CA SER A 80 -1.82 1.85 -9.13
C SER A 80 -1.27 3.18 -9.68
N SER A 81 -2.15 4.05 -10.18
CA SER A 81 -1.84 5.38 -10.71
C SER A 81 -1.26 6.31 -9.63
N GLN A 82 -1.63 6.10 -8.37
CA GLN A 82 -1.23 6.90 -7.22
C GLN A 82 0.11 6.44 -6.61
N PHE A 83 0.64 5.28 -7.03
CA PHE A 83 1.89 4.72 -6.52
C PHE A 83 3.10 5.64 -6.73
N VAL A 84 3.08 6.46 -7.78
CA VAL A 84 4.16 7.43 -8.06
C VAL A 84 4.29 8.49 -6.95
N LEU A 85 3.17 8.85 -6.30
CA LEU A 85 3.17 9.82 -5.21
C LEU A 85 3.82 9.20 -3.96
N VAL A 86 3.45 7.97 -3.62
CA VAL A 86 4.04 7.24 -2.49
C VAL A 86 5.53 6.98 -2.69
N LYS A 87 5.94 6.55 -3.89
CA LYS A 87 7.36 6.27 -4.21
C LYS A 87 8.28 7.48 -4.12
N LYS A 88 7.74 8.70 -4.18
CA LYS A 88 8.53 9.95 -4.06
C LYS A 88 8.73 10.41 -2.62
N THR A 89 8.06 9.77 -1.66
CA THR A 89 8.07 10.19 -0.25
C THR A 89 9.00 9.34 0.58
N ARG A 90 9.51 9.90 1.68
CA ARG A 90 10.44 9.21 2.59
C ARG A 90 9.75 8.65 3.83
N THR A 91 8.65 9.27 4.26
CA THR A 91 7.90 8.84 5.45
C THR A 91 6.42 8.61 5.11
N PRO A 92 5.71 7.73 5.84
CA PRO A 92 4.30 7.47 5.58
C PRO A 92 3.44 8.72 5.71
N LYS A 93 3.80 9.64 6.62
CA LYS A 93 3.17 10.96 6.78
C LYS A 93 3.24 11.80 5.50
N GLN A 94 4.40 11.82 4.85
CA GLN A 94 4.58 12.53 3.57
C GLN A 94 3.72 11.89 2.48
N ALA A 95 3.70 10.56 2.39
CA ALA A 95 2.85 9.82 1.45
C ALA A 95 1.37 10.17 1.64
N TRP A 96 0.92 10.12 2.89
CA TRP A 96 -0.43 10.46 3.29
C TRP A 96 -0.83 11.89 2.92
N THR A 97 0.06 12.85 3.19
CA THR A 97 -0.17 14.27 2.85
C THR A 97 -0.22 14.49 1.34
N ALA A 98 0.65 13.83 0.58
CA ALA A 98 0.64 13.93 -0.89
C ALA A 98 -0.66 13.37 -1.48
N LEU A 99 -1.18 12.26 -0.94
CA LEU A 99 -2.44 11.68 -1.40
C LEU A 99 -3.65 12.57 -1.09
N LYS A 100 -3.63 13.33 0.03
CA LYS A 100 -4.66 14.33 0.35
C LYS A 100 -4.74 15.51 -0.62
N SER A 101 -3.68 15.75 -1.38
CA SER A 101 -3.59 16.88 -2.31
C SER A 101 -4.04 16.56 -3.74
N LEU A 102 -4.55 15.35 -3.97
CA LEU A 102 -5.22 14.92 -5.20
C LEU A 102 -6.64 15.47 -5.29
#